data_AF-A0A8S3FZ48-F1
#
_entry.id   AF-A0A8S3FZ48-F1
#
_cell.length_a   1.000
_cell.length_b   1.000
_cell.length_c   1.000
_cell.angle_alpha   90.00
_cell.angle_beta   90.00
_cell.angle_gamma   90.00
#
_symmetry.space_group_name_H-M   'P 1'
#
loop_
_entity.id
_entity.type
_entity.pdbx_description
1 polymer ?
#
loop_
_entity_poly.entity_id
_entity_poly.type
_entity_poly.pdbx_seq_one_letter_code
_entity_poly.pdbx_strand_id
1 'polypeptide(L)'
;ALFPYVVLTILMVRGLFLEGAMKGIQYYIRPDLSKLTDASVWVDAASQTFFSLGPGFGVLMAFASYNDFHHNVYRDAMITVAVNSLTSFASGFVIFMFLVSLMADRKEN
;
A
#
# COMPACT_ATOMS: atom_id res chain seq x y z
N ALA A 1 12.04 10.83 -3.99
CA ALA A 1 11.05 9.77 -3.70
C ALA A 1 11.67 8.41 -3.32
N LEU A 2 12.99 8.18 -3.45
CA LEU A 2 13.57 6.82 -3.25
C LEU A 2 13.76 6.41 -1.78
N PHE A 3 14.01 7.37 -0.87
CA PHE A 3 14.27 7.08 0.54
C PHE A 3 13.17 6.22 1.22
N PRO A 4 11.87 6.51 1.06
CA PRO A 4 10.81 5.64 1.59
C PRO A 4 10.91 4.18 1.15
N TYR A 5 11.31 3.91 -0.09
CA TYR A 5 11.46 2.54 -0.59
C TYR A 5 12.64 1.81 0.07
N VAL A 6 13.74 2.53 0.33
CA VAL A 6 14.88 1.98 1.07
C VAL A 6 14.47 1.61 2.49
N VAL A 7 13.81 2.53 3.19
CA VAL A 7 13.33 2.31 4.57
C VAL A 7 12.31 1.17 4.61
N LEU A 8 11.34 1.16 3.70
CA LEU A 8 10.32 0.12 3.62
C LEU A 8 10.93 -1.26 3.38
N THR A 9 11.95 -1.35 2.53
CA THR A 9 12.68 -2.60 2.29
C THR A 9 13.42 -3.07 3.55
N ILE A 10 14.13 -2.17 4.24
CA ILE A 10 14.82 -2.49 5.49
C ILE A 10 13.84 -2.97 6.56
N LEU A 11 12.71 -2.27 6.72
CA LEU A 11 11.66 -2.65 7.67
C LEU A 11 11.01 -3.98 7.30
N MET A 12 10.79 -4.24 6.01
CA MET A 12 10.24 -5.52 5.55
C MET A 12 11.17 -6.68 5.92
N VAL A 13 12.46 -6.55 5.61
CA VAL A 13 13.46 -7.56 5.98
C VAL A 13 13.53 -7.74 7.49
N ARG A 14 13.60 -6.65 8.27
CA ARG A 14 13.64 -6.71 9.73
C ARG A 14 12.38 -7.34 10.33
N GLY A 15 11.22 -7.02 9.77
CA GLY A 15 9.91 -7.51 10.20
C GLY A 15 9.77 -9.02 10.06
N LEU A 16 10.37 -9.62 9.04
CA LEU A 16 10.36 -11.07 8.84
C LEU A 16 11.07 -11.84 9.96
N PHE A 17 12.01 -11.20 10.67
CA PHE A 17 12.73 -11.79 11.81
C PHE A 17 12.07 -11.48 13.16
N LEU A 18 10.88 -10.87 13.19
CA LEU A 18 10.15 -10.64 14.44
C LEU A 18 9.33 -11.87 14.84
N GLU A 19 9.20 -12.08 16.14
CA GLU A 19 8.30 -13.09 16.68
C GLU A 19 6.85 -12.73 16.35
N GLY A 20 6.07 -13.72 15.90
CA GLY A 20 4.70 -13.48 15.46
C GLY A 20 4.54 -12.85 14.07
N ALA A 21 5.62 -12.52 13.36
CA ALA A 21 5.56 -11.93 12.01
C ALA A 21 4.73 -12.77 11.03
N MET A 22 4.91 -14.10 11.05
CA MET A 22 4.17 -15.01 10.18
C MET A 22 2.64 -14.97 10.43
N LYS A 23 2.22 -14.79 11.70
CA LYS A 23 0.80 -14.61 12.03
C LYS A 23 0.27 -13.29 11.47
N GLY A 24 1.08 -12.23 11.50
CA GLY A 24 0.76 -10.95 10.86
C GLY A 24 0.57 -11.07 9.35
N ILE A 25 1.50 -11.75 8.67
CA ILE A 25 1.41 -12.01 7.22
C ILE A 25 0.14 -12.79 6.91
N GLN A 26 -0.11 -13.90 7.62
CA GLN A 26 -1.30 -14.72 7.43
C GLN A 26 -2.59 -13.95 7.64
N TYR A 27 -2.66 -13.10 8.67
CA TYR A 27 -3.82 -12.26 8.92
C TYR A 27 -4.06 -11.28 7.77
N TYR A 28 -3.01 -10.64 7.25
CA TYR A 28 -3.11 -9.65 6.18
C TYR A 28 -3.64 -10.25 4.87
N ILE A 29 -3.20 -11.46 4.50
CA ILE A 29 -3.53 -12.06 3.20
C ILE A 29 -4.70 -13.04 3.24
N ARG A 30 -5.27 -13.33 4.42
CA ARG A 30 -6.37 -14.29 4.55
C ARG A 30 -7.65 -13.68 3.98
N PRO A 31 -8.19 -14.20 2.86
CA PRO A 31 -9.37 -13.63 2.26
C PRO A 31 -10.63 -14.05 3.02
N ASP A 32 -11.55 -13.11 3.22
CA ASP A 32 -12.92 -13.38 3.61
C ASP A 32 -13.86 -12.97 2.46
N LEU A 33 -14.23 -13.95 1.64
CA LEU A 33 -15.05 -13.70 0.45
C LEU A 33 -16.49 -13.29 0.79
N SER A 34 -16.97 -13.57 2.01
CA SER A 34 -18.30 -13.14 2.45
C SER A 34 -18.40 -11.61 2.53
N LYS A 35 -17.27 -10.92 2.72
CA LYS A 35 -17.24 -9.44 2.76
C LYS A 35 -17.46 -8.80 1.39
N LEU A 36 -17.22 -9.51 0.30
CA LEU A 36 -17.40 -8.96 -1.06
C LEU A 36 -18.87 -8.69 -1.41
N THR A 37 -19.82 -9.30 -0.70
CA THR A 37 -21.26 -9.05 -0.89
C THR A 37 -21.74 -7.76 -0.21
N ASP A 38 -20.94 -7.19 0.68
CA ASP A 38 -21.25 -5.96 1.39
C ASP A 38 -20.89 -4.75 0.51
N ALA A 39 -21.84 -3.87 0.22
CA ALA A 39 -21.59 -2.69 -0.60
C ALA A 39 -20.59 -1.71 0.05
N SER A 40 -20.51 -1.70 1.39
CA SER A 40 -19.61 -0.80 2.12
C SER A 40 -18.13 -1.03 1.78
N VAL A 41 -17.70 -2.30 1.61
CA VAL A 41 -16.29 -2.60 1.31
C VAL A 41 -15.86 -2.05 -0.06
N TRP A 42 -16.81 -1.93 -1.00
CA TRP A 42 -16.56 -1.35 -2.32
C TRP A 42 -16.48 0.18 -2.26
N VAL A 43 -17.32 0.81 -1.44
CA VAL A 43 -17.25 2.26 -1.18
C VAL A 43 -15.92 2.62 -0.53
N ASP A 44 -15.48 1.83 0.45
CA ASP A 44 -14.19 2.01 1.12
C ASP A 44 -13.02 1.81 0.15
N ALA A 45 -13.05 0.77 -0.68
CA ALA A 45 -12.02 0.51 -1.69
C ALA A 45 -11.93 1.64 -2.74
N ALA A 46 -13.08 2.13 -3.22
CA ALA A 46 -13.13 3.24 -4.18
C ALA A 46 -12.59 4.53 -3.56
N SER A 47 -13.00 4.83 -2.33
CA SER A 47 -12.52 6.00 -1.58
C SER A 47 -11.01 5.92 -1.33
N GLN A 48 -10.52 4.76 -0.89
CA GLN A 48 -9.10 4.51 -0.65
C GLN A 48 -8.27 4.69 -1.92
N THR A 49 -8.74 4.15 -3.05
CA THR A 49 -8.05 4.29 -4.34
C THR A 49 -8.03 5.74 -4.82
N PHE A 50 -9.17 6.45 -4.69
CA PHE A 50 -9.29 7.85 -5.08
C PHE A 50 -8.35 8.75 -4.27
N PHE A 51 -8.34 8.63 -2.95
CA PHE A 51 -7.47 9.44 -2.10
C PHE A 51 -6.00 9.02 -2.17
N SER A 52 -5.70 7.76 -2.45
CA SER A 52 -4.32 7.29 -2.65
C SER A 52 -3.69 7.85 -3.93
N LEU A 53 -4.44 7.92 -5.04
CA LEU A 53 -3.93 8.40 -6.32
C LEU A 53 -4.11 9.92 -6.50
N GLY A 54 -5.14 10.49 -5.89
CA GLY A 54 -5.46 11.92 -5.96
C GLY A 54 -5.79 12.48 -7.36
N PRO A 55 -6.56 11.80 -8.22
CA PRO A 55 -6.96 12.38 -9.49
C PRO A 55 -7.89 13.58 -9.28
N GLY A 56 -7.84 14.57 -10.18
CA GLY A 56 -8.75 15.72 -10.15
C GLY A 56 -8.35 16.86 -9.19
N PHE A 57 -7.30 16.70 -8.37
CA PHE A 57 -6.78 17.78 -7.51
C PHE A 57 -5.88 18.81 -8.22
N GLY A 58 -5.73 18.72 -9.55
CA GLY A 58 -4.92 19.65 -10.35
C GLY A 58 -3.41 19.43 -10.30
N VAL A 59 -2.87 18.72 -9.28
CA VAL A 59 -1.42 18.45 -9.15
C VAL A 59 -0.89 17.63 -10.33
N LEU A 60 -1.55 16.53 -10.68
CA LEU A 60 -1.15 15.70 -11.82
C LEU A 60 -1.24 16.46 -13.15
N MET A 61 -2.22 17.35 -13.28
CA MET A 61 -2.36 18.21 -14.46
C MET A 61 -1.22 19.23 -14.55
N ALA A 62 -0.84 19.84 -13.43
CA ALA A 62 0.32 20.73 -13.37
C ALA A 62 1.61 19.99 -13.74
N PHE A 63 1.84 18.78 -13.22
CA PHE A 63 3.00 17.98 -13.60
C PHE A 63 3.00 17.60 -15.08
N ALA A 64 1.85 17.21 -15.63
CA ALA A 64 1.73 16.90 -17.06
C ALA A 64 1.96 18.13 -17.95
N SER A 65 1.65 19.34 -17.49
CA SER A 65 1.82 20.57 -18.27
C SER A 65 3.27 20.94 -18.58
N TYR A 66 4.24 20.40 -17.83
CA TYR A 66 5.67 20.59 -18.06
C TYR A 66 6.29 19.51 -18.96
N ASN A 67 5.50 18.55 -19.44
CA ASN A 67 6.00 17.43 -20.23
C ASN A 67 5.95 17.72 -21.74
N ASP A 68 6.74 17.00 -22.52
CA ASP A 68 6.71 17.14 -23.99
C ASP A 68 5.33 16.76 -24.56
N PHE A 69 4.88 17.49 -25.59
CA PHE A 69 3.56 17.29 -26.19
C PHE A 69 3.34 15.88 -26.76
N HIS A 70 4.40 15.24 -27.24
CA HIS A 70 4.37 13.88 -27.78
C HIS A 70 4.80 12.80 -26.77
N HIS A 71 4.93 13.15 -25.49
CA HIS A 71 5.29 12.19 -24.46
C HIS A 71 4.16 11.17 -24.21
N ASN A 72 4.53 9.91 -23.97
CA ASN A 72 3.55 8.86 -23.71
C ASN A 72 3.04 8.88 -22.26
N VAL A 73 2.06 9.74 -22.00
CA VAL A 73 1.46 9.90 -20.67
C VAL A 73 0.70 8.65 -20.18
N TYR A 74 0.21 7.83 -21.12
CA TYR A 74 -0.53 6.61 -20.79
C TYR A 74 0.37 5.59 -20.09
N ARG A 75 1.59 5.41 -20.61
CA ARG A 75 2.60 4.53 -19.99
C ARG A 75 2.94 5.00 -18.57
N ASP A 76 3.17 6.29 -18.39
CA ASP A 76 3.53 6.85 -17.09
C ASP A 76 2.40 6.73 -16.08
N ALA A 77 1.15 6.96 -16.50
CA ALA A 77 -0.02 6.77 -15.66
C ALA A 77 -0.14 5.31 -15.20
N MET A 78 -0.01 4.34 -16.11
CA MET A 78 -0.08 2.91 -15.78
C MET A 78 1.03 2.49 -14.79
N ILE A 79 2.27 2.93 -15.03
CA ILE A 79 3.40 2.64 -14.14
C ILE A 79 3.18 3.27 -12.76
N THR A 80 2.73 4.53 -12.73
CA THR A 80 2.51 5.27 -11.47
C THR A 80 1.43 4.59 -10.62
N VAL A 81 0.31 4.19 -11.21
CA VAL A 81 -0.76 3.47 -10.51
C VAL A 81 -0.24 2.11 -10.00
N ALA A 82 0.46 1.35 -10.84
CA ALA A 82 1.02 0.06 -10.43
C ALA A 82 2.00 0.20 -9.27
N VAL A 83 2.92 1.16 -9.32
CA VAL A 83 3.90 1.42 -8.26
C VAL A 83 3.18 1.88 -6.98
N ASN A 84 2.17 2.74 -7.07
CA ASN A 84 1.37 3.15 -5.91
C ASN A 84 0.73 1.92 -5.22
N SER A 85 0.01 1.10 -5.98
CA SER A 85 -0.68 -0.08 -5.44
C SER A 85 0.30 -1.11 -4.85
N LEU A 86 1.42 -1.38 -5.53
CA LEU A 86 2.45 -2.29 -5.02
C LEU A 86 3.10 -1.76 -3.75
N THR A 87 3.33 -0.45 -3.66
CA THR A 87 3.88 0.17 -2.46
C THR A 87 2.92 0.08 -1.28
N SER A 88 1.62 0.33 -1.51
CA SER A 88 0.57 0.15 -0.49
C SER A 88 0.45 -1.31 -0.03
N PHE A 89 0.60 -2.26 -0.95
CA PHE A 89 0.56 -3.68 -0.62
C PHE A 89 1.80 -4.09 0.21
N ALA A 90 2.99 -3.65 -0.19
CA ALA A 90 4.23 -3.92 0.53
C ALA A 90 4.24 -3.28 1.93
N SER A 91 3.74 -2.06 2.07
CA SER A 91 3.63 -1.39 3.38
C SER A 91 2.64 -2.12 4.29
N GLY A 92 1.57 -2.69 3.75
CA GLY A 92 0.64 -3.55 4.48
C GLY A 92 1.33 -4.70 5.20
N PHE A 93 2.21 -5.44 4.52
CA PHE A 93 3.00 -6.49 5.18
C PHE A 93 3.84 -5.95 6.33
N VAL A 94 4.56 -4.84 6.14
CA VAL A 94 5.38 -4.23 7.18
C VAL A 94 4.52 -3.89 8.41
N ILE A 95 3.39 -3.22 8.21
CA ILE A 95 2.50 -2.84 9.32
C ILE A 95 1.97 -4.07 10.06
N PHE A 96 1.45 -5.08 9.36
CA PHE A 96 0.86 -6.25 10.01
C PHE A 96 1.89 -7.13 10.74
N MET A 97 3.11 -7.27 10.21
CA MET A 97 4.19 -7.98 10.91
C MET A 97 4.53 -7.32 12.24
N PHE A 98 4.74 -6.00 12.23
CA PHE A 98 5.10 -5.25 13.45
C PHE A 98 3.94 -5.19 14.43
N LEU A 99 2.71 -4.95 13.97
CA LEU A 99 1.53 -4.88 14.84
C LEU A 99 1.32 -6.20 15.60
N VAL A 100 1.44 -7.35 14.93
CA VAL A 100 1.28 -8.65 15.58
C VAL A 100 2.44 -8.99 16.51
N SER A 101 3.67 -8.62 16.16
CA SER A 101 4.83 -8.74 17.06
C SER A 101 4.63 -7.92 18.34
N LEU A 102 4.19 -6.66 18.24
CA LEU A 102 3.90 -5.83 19.41
C LEU A 102 2.78 -6.40 20.30
N MET A 103 1.78 -7.06 19.69
CA MET A 103 0.74 -7.75 20.45
C MET A 103 1.24 -9.02 21.14
N ALA A 104 2.27 -9.68 20.60
CA ALA A 104 2.90 -10.83 21.23
C ALA A 104 3.68 -10.40 22.49
N ASP A 105 4.51 -9.37 22.38
CA ASP A 105 5.30 -8.81 23.49
C ASP A 105 4.41 -8.33 24.67
N ARG A 106 3.22 -7.81 24.37
CA ARG A 106 2.25 -7.38 25.40
C ARG A 106 1.58 -8.51 26.17
N LYS A 107 1.62 -9.76 25.68
CA LYS A 107 1.06 -10.91 26.41
C LYS A 107 2.05 -11.52 27.39
N GLU A 108 3.33 -11.19 27.30
CA GLU A 108 4.39 -11.67 28.18
C GLU A 108 4.65 -10.76 29.39
N ASN A 109 4.08 -9.54 29.39
CA ASN A 109 4.11 -8.59 30.51
C ASN A 109 2.76 -8.56 31.24
#